data_AF-A0A3C1Y9K5-F1
#
_entry.id   AF-A0A3C1Y9K5-F1
#
_cell.length_a   1.000
_cell.length_b   1.000
_cell.length_c   1.000
_cell.angle_alpha   90.00
_cell.angle_beta   90.00
_cell.angle_gamma   90.00
#
_symmetry.space_group_name_H-M   'P 1'
#
loop_
_entity.id
_entity.type
_entity.pdbx_description
1 polymer ?
#
loop_
_entity_poly.entity_id
_entity_poly.type
_entity_poly.pdbx_seq_one_letter_code
_entity_poly.pdbx_strand_id
1 'polypeptide(L)'
;MNQFLRRALLRAVSLSGLTVTAIISASADIPAAYYRPATGKKDAALKTALHQIIYSHTEVSSYNALPEYFKRTDVYPPGNERYGQWWDMYGNIPIYLPHWSGALMNREHSFPKSWWGGSTGTPAYVDLFHLYPAEAQANQKKLNYPLGTVQTPTFDNGISQVGYATTGQGGGAAQVFEPDDEYKGDFARTYFYVVTCYQNLHWRYTYMVDNNTYPTLNQWSANLLMKWHR
;
A
#
# COMPACT_ATOMS: atom_id res chain seq x y z
N MET A 1 6.23 62.46 -56.87
CA MET A 1 6.11 61.33 -57.81
C MET A 1 5.61 60.14 -57.01
N ASN A 2 4.41 59.63 -57.36
CA ASN A 2 3.70 58.42 -56.88
C ASN A 2 3.30 58.37 -55.39
N GLN A 3 2.06 58.63 -54.99
CA GLN A 3 0.77 57.92 -55.20
C GLN A 3 0.53 56.71 -54.28
N PHE A 4 -0.70 56.67 -53.72
CA PHE A 4 -1.44 55.52 -53.15
C PHE A 4 -1.01 55.06 -51.74
N LEU A 5 -1.87 54.84 -50.73
CA LEU A 5 -3.29 54.46 -50.64
C LEU A 5 -3.94 54.96 -49.34
N ARG A 6 -5.25 55.22 -49.40
CA ARG A 6 -6.18 55.45 -48.28
C ARG A 6 -6.59 54.14 -47.57
N ARG A 7 -7.18 54.32 -46.37
CA ARG A 7 -8.10 53.44 -45.58
C ARG A 7 -7.41 52.75 -44.41
N ALA A 8 -8.02 52.50 -43.26
CA ALA A 8 -9.19 53.01 -42.56
C ALA A 8 -9.08 52.44 -41.14
N LEU A 9 -9.55 53.21 -40.15
CA LEU A 9 -10.05 52.83 -38.82
C LEU A 9 -9.92 51.36 -38.38
N LEU A 10 -9.35 51.15 -37.19
CA LEU A 10 -9.94 50.35 -36.11
C LEU A 10 -9.18 50.64 -34.80
N ARG A 11 -9.80 51.40 -33.89
CA ARG A 11 -9.35 51.47 -32.49
C ARG A 11 -9.62 50.11 -31.88
N ALA A 12 -8.56 49.35 -31.58
CA ALA A 12 -8.64 48.16 -30.77
C ALA A 12 -9.07 48.57 -29.35
N VAL A 13 -10.31 48.28 -28.98
CA VAL A 13 -10.73 48.27 -27.57
C VAL A 13 -10.16 46.99 -26.97
N SER A 14 -9.07 47.10 -26.23
CA SER A 14 -8.53 46.01 -25.43
C SER A 14 -9.49 45.74 -24.26
N LEU A 15 -10.37 44.76 -24.42
CA LEU A 15 -11.16 44.22 -23.31
C LEU A 15 -10.21 43.34 -22.47
N SER A 16 -9.64 43.91 -21.41
CA SER A 16 -8.90 43.16 -20.40
C SER A 16 -9.88 42.30 -19.61
N GLY A 17 -10.08 41.05 -20.05
CA GLY A 17 -10.85 40.06 -19.31
C GLY A 17 -10.10 39.65 -18.04
N LEU A 18 -10.63 40.05 -16.88
CA LEU A 18 -10.13 39.61 -15.58
C LEU A 18 -10.56 38.14 -15.37
N THR A 19 -9.71 37.18 -15.70
CA THR A 19 -9.93 35.78 -15.32
C THR A 19 -9.69 35.63 -13.82
N VAL A 20 -10.77 35.53 -13.04
CA VAL A 20 -10.71 35.15 -11.63
C VAL A 20 -10.47 33.65 -11.56
N THR A 21 -9.22 33.25 -11.32
CA THR A 21 -8.89 31.86 -11.03
C THR A 21 -9.34 31.55 -9.60
N ALA A 22 -10.47 30.85 -9.45
CA ALA A 22 -10.87 30.34 -8.15
C ALA A 22 -9.85 29.29 -7.68
N ILE A 23 -9.12 29.60 -6.62
CA ILE A 23 -8.25 28.63 -5.95
C ILE A 23 -9.17 27.68 -5.19
N ILE A 24 -9.44 26.51 -5.76
CA ILE A 24 -10.13 25.43 -5.07
C ILE A 24 -9.13 24.83 -4.10
N SER A 25 -9.17 25.25 -2.84
CA SER A 25 -8.49 24.54 -1.76
C SER A 25 -9.17 23.18 -1.59
N ALA A 26 -8.52 22.11 -2.02
CA ALA A 26 -8.96 20.76 -1.69
C ALA A 26 -8.73 20.54 -0.19
N SER A 27 -9.80 20.45 0.60
CA SER A 27 -9.74 19.96 1.97
C SER A 27 -9.55 18.45 1.93
N ALA A 28 -8.42 17.96 2.46
CA ALA A 28 -8.14 16.53 2.61
C ALA A 28 -8.86 15.94 3.86
N ASP A 29 -10.09 16.37 4.11
CA ASP A 29 -10.89 15.87 5.22
C ASP A 29 -11.61 14.58 4.81
N ILE A 30 -11.81 13.69 5.78
CA ILE A 30 -12.66 12.52 5.58
C ILE A 30 -14.05 12.98 5.12
N PRO A 31 -14.66 12.34 4.11
CA PRO A 31 -16.00 12.72 3.68
C PRO A 31 -16.98 12.77 4.85
N ALA A 32 -17.88 13.76 4.84
CA ALA A 32 -18.91 13.84 5.87
C ALA A 32 -19.68 12.51 5.95
N ALA A 33 -19.86 12.00 7.17
CA ALA A 33 -20.53 10.72 7.43
C ALA A 33 -19.84 9.46 6.87
N TYR A 34 -18.55 9.51 6.51
CA TYR A 34 -17.79 8.36 5.98
C TYR A 34 -17.94 7.09 6.83
N TYR A 35 -17.80 7.19 8.16
CA TYR A 35 -17.94 6.05 9.09
C TYR A 35 -19.37 5.85 9.63
N ARG A 36 -20.38 6.57 9.11
CA ARG A 36 -21.77 6.42 9.57
C ARG A 36 -22.26 4.97 9.50
N PRO A 37 -21.98 4.18 8.43
CA PRO A 37 -22.39 2.77 8.38
C PRO A 37 -21.78 1.91 9.49
N ALA A 38 -20.65 2.29 10.08
CA ALA A 38 -19.96 1.55 11.14
C ALA A 38 -20.39 1.97 12.55
N THR A 39 -21.13 3.08 12.69
CA THR A 39 -21.46 3.66 14.00
C THR A 39 -22.30 2.70 14.84
N GLY A 40 -21.88 2.47 16.09
CA GLY A 40 -22.56 1.59 17.05
C GLY A 40 -22.43 0.08 16.79
N LYS A 41 -21.77 -0.33 15.69
CA LYS A 41 -21.54 -1.75 15.37
C LYS A 41 -20.32 -2.28 16.10
N LYS A 42 -20.30 -3.60 16.32
CA LYS A 42 -19.20 -4.35 16.94
C LYS A 42 -18.96 -5.65 16.19
N ASP A 43 -17.81 -6.28 16.44
CA ASP A 43 -17.46 -7.62 15.95
C ASP A 43 -17.70 -7.79 14.44
N ALA A 44 -18.35 -8.90 14.03
CA ALA A 44 -18.64 -9.21 12.63
C ALA A 44 -19.42 -8.09 11.91
N ALA A 45 -20.35 -7.41 12.62
CA ALA A 45 -21.14 -6.34 12.05
C ALA A 45 -20.29 -5.09 11.78
N LEU A 46 -19.34 -4.78 12.66
CA LEU A 46 -18.38 -3.69 12.46
C LEU A 46 -17.44 -4.00 11.29
N LYS A 47 -16.84 -5.20 11.28
CA LYS A 47 -15.95 -5.63 10.20
C LYS A 47 -16.65 -5.59 8.83
N THR A 48 -17.90 -6.05 8.75
CA THR A 48 -18.70 -6.00 7.52
C THR A 48 -19.00 -4.57 7.09
N ALA A 49 -19.32 -3.67 8.02
CA ALA A 49 -19.56 -2.27 7.69
C ALA A 49 -18.28 -1.58 7.18
N LEU A 50 -17.13 -1.89 7.76
CA LEU A 50 -15.84 -1.37 7.30
C LEU A 50 -15.48 -1.93 5.92
N HIS A 51 -15.65 -3.24 5.69
CA HIS A 51 -15.52 -3.86 4.38
C HIS A 51 -16.34 -3.11 3.31
N GLN A 52 -17.61 -2.84 3.58
CA GLN A 52 -18.49 -2.12 2.63
C GLN A 52 -17.99 -0.70 2.33
N ILE A 53 -17.32 -0.05 3.28
CA ILE A 53 -16.74 1.29 3.09
C ILE A 53 -15.46 1.22 2.23
N ILE A 54 -14.57 0.26 2.49
CA ILE A 54 -13.22 0.25 1.92
C ILE A 54 -13.05 -0.65 0.68
N TYR A 55 -13.95 -1.61 0.44
CA TYR A 55 -13.82 -2.55 -0.68
C TYR A 55 -13.95 -1.87 -2.06
N SER A 56 -14.75 -0.81 -2.14
CA SER A 56 -14.93 0.02 -3.35
C SER A 56 -13.86 1.12 -3.46
N HIS A 57 -12.60 0.81 -3.16
CA HIS A 57 -11.48 1.73 -3.35
C HIS A 57 -11.19 1.93 -4.84
N THR A 58 -10.44 2.99 -5.16
CA THR A 58 -9.96 3.21 -6.53
C THR A 58 -8.77 2.31 -6.79
N GLU A 59 -8.90 1.42 -7.78
CA GLU A 59 -7.82 0.56 -8.24
C GLU A 59 -6.84 1.35 -9.12
N VAL A 60 -5.56 0.98 -9.07
CA VAL A 60 -4.59 1.44 -10.07
C VAL A 60 -4.87 0.78 -11.41
N SER A 61 -4.40 1.42 -12.49
CA SER A 61 -4.71 0.97 -13.85
C SER A 61 -4.19 -0.43 -14.20
N SER A 62 -3.08 -0.88 -13.62
CA SER A 62 -2.59 -2.25 -13.74
C SER A 62 -1.43 -2.53 -12.77
N TYR A 63 -1.12 -3.81 -12.56
CA TYR A 63 0.09 -4.23 -11.84
C TYR A 63 1.40 -3.71 -12.46
N ASN A 64 1.42 -3.50 -13.78
CA ASN A 64 2.58 -2.93 -14.46
C ASN A 64 2.72 -1.43 -14.26
N ALA A 65 1.65 -0.74 -13.89
CA ALA A 65 1.67 0.69 -13.61
C ALA A 65 2.12 1.02 -12.17
N LEU A 66 2.15 0.05 -11.25
CA LEU A 66 2.52 0.25 -9.84
C LEU A 66 3.78 1.09 -9.62
N PRO A 67 4.89 0.92 -10.36
CA PRO A 67 6.07 1.76 -10.18
C PRO A 67 5.77 3.27 -10.35
N GLU A 68 4.85 3.66 -11.23
CA GLU A 68 4.47 5.07 -11.39
C GLU A 68 3.63 5.61 -10.23
N TYR A 69 2.84 4.75 -9.58
CA TYR A 69 2.10 5.12 -8.37
C TYR A 69 3.02 5.22 -7.15
N PHE A 70 3.94 4.26 -6.99
CA PHE A 70 4.93 4.26 -5.92
C PHE A 70 5.80 5.52 -5.92
N LYS A 71 6.05 6.15 -7.07
CA LYS A 71 6.78 7.44 -7.12
C LYS A 71 6.09 8.56 -6.33
N ARG A 72 4.81 8.39 -6.00
CA ARG A 72 3.98 9.34 -5.26
C ARG A 72 3.73 8.88 -3.83
N THR A 73 3.61 7.58 -3.61
CA THR A 73 3.20 6.99 -2.32
C THR A 73 4.37 6.47 -1.49
N ASP A 74 5.45 6.01 -2.11
CA ASP A 74 6.52 5.23 -1.48
C ASP A 74 7.90 5.82 -1.81
N VAL A 75 8.07 7.11 -1.53
CA VAL A 75 9.32 7.84 -1.72
C VAL A 75 9.59 8.72 -0.51
N TYR A 76 10.87 8.86 -0.16
CA TYR A 76 11.25 9.76 0.93
C TYR A 76 10.91 11.22 0.57
N PRO A 77 10.26 11.97 1.47
CA PRO A 77 9.80 13.33 1.18
C PRO A 77 10.98 14.33 1.14
N PRO A 78 10.81 15.50 0.49
CA PRO A 78 11.79 16.59 0.56
C PRO A 78 12.16 16.94 2.00
N GLY A 79 13.46 17.09 2.27
CA GLY A 79 13.98 17.36 3.63
C GLY A 79 14.35 16.11 4.43
N ASN A 80 14.04 14.91 3.94
CA ASN A 80 14.60 13.67 4.46
C ASN A 80 16.02 13.42 3.89
N GLU A 81 16.93 12.86 4.68
CA GLU A 81 18.30 12.54 4.23
C GLU A 81 18.35 11.52 3.08
N ARG A 82 17.33 10.68 2.95
CA ARG A 82 17.14 9.70 1.87
C ARG A 82 16.28 10.24 0.72
N TYR A 83 16.04 11.55 0.66
CA TYR A 83 15.28 12.17 -0.43
C TYR A 83 15.79 11.72 -1.81
N GLY A 84 14.86 11.38 -2.70
CA GLY A 84 15.18 10.82 -4.02
C GLY A 84 15.31 9.30 -4.06
N GLN A 85 15.17 8.61 -2.93
CA GLN A 85 15.12 7.15 -2.83
C GLN A 85 13.68 6.64 -2.69
N TRP A 86 13.46 5.40 -3.10
CA TRP A 86 12.25 4.65 -2.77
C TRP A 86 12.18 4.40 -1.26
N TRP A 87 10.98 4.48 -0.70
CA TRP A 87 10.71 4.06 0.68
C TRP A 87 10.58 2.53 0.71
N ASP A 88 11.73 1.84 0.82
CA ASP A 88 11.81 0.39 0.88
C ASP A 88 11.76 -0.10 2.33
N MET A 89 10.68 -0.77 2.70
CA MET A 89 10.48 -1.35 4.04
C MET A 89 11.04 -2.78 4.18
N TYR A 90 11.70 -3.29 3.15
CA TYR A 90 12.24 -4.64 3.09
C TYR A 90 13.77 -4.65 3.06
N GLY A 91 14.40 -3.60 2.53
CA GLY A 91 15.83 -3.54 2.26
C GLY A 91 16.54 -2.31 2.85
N ASN A 92 17.87 -2.42 2.94
CA ASN A 92 18.75 -1.33 3.39
C ASN A 92 19.64 -0.75 2.29
N ILE A 93 19.39 -1.13 1.03
CA ILE A 93 20.19 -0.64 -0.09
C ILE A 93 19.57 0.65 -0.67
N PRO A 94 20.38 1.69 -0.96
CA PRO A 94 19.84 2.91 -1.53
C PRO A 94 19.44 2.66 -2.99
N ILE A 95 18.14 2.68 -3.27
CA ILE A 95 17.60 2.57 -4.63
C ILE A 95 16.96 3.92 -4.99
N TYR A 96 17.54 4.59 -5.98
CA TYR A 96 17.16 5.96 -6.36
C TYR A 96 16.12 6.01 -7.48
N LEU A 97 15.27 7.02 -7.44
CA LEU A 97 14.37 7.40 -8.51
C LEU A 97 15.14 7.88 -9.76
N PRO A 98 14.59 7.74 -10.98
CA PRO A 98 13.39 6.98 -11.33
C PRO A 98 13.72 5.50 -11.59
N HIS A 99 14.88 5.01 -11.17
CA HIS A 99 15.37 3.68 -11.54
C HIS A 99 14.48 2.59 -10.94
N TRP A 100 13.73 1.92 -11.83
CA TRP A 100 13.01 0.70 -11.51
C TRP A 100 13.60 -0.45 -12.32
N SER A 101 14.15 -1.44 -11.61
CA SER A 101 14.68 -2.66 -12.22
C SER A 101 14.20 -3.85 -11.41
N GLY A 102 13.61 -4.86 -12.07
CA GLY A 102 13.18 -6.09 -11.39
C GLY A 102 14.31 -6.86 -10.69
N ALA A 103 15.57 -6.56 -11.03
CA ALA A 103 16.74 -7.12 -10.36
C ALA A 103 17.07 -6.42 -9.02
N LEU A 104 16.60 -5.19 -8.82
CA LEU A 104 16.88 -4.39 -7.62
C LEU A 104 15.62 -4.19 -6.77
N MET A 105 14.49 -3.93 -7.41
CA MET A 105 13.22 -3.57 -6.78
C MET A 105 12.07 -4.39 -7.36
N ASN A 106 11.20 -4.90 -6.49
CA ASN A 106 10.02 -5.66 -6.86
C ASN A 106 8.75 -4.94 -6.38
N ARG A 107 7.63 -5.28 -7.03
CA ARG A 107 6.29 -4.96 -6.54
C ARG A 107 5.92 -6.11 -5.63
N GLU A 108 5.91 -5.88 -4.33
CA GLU A 108 5.70 -6.94 -3.38
C GLU A 108 4.30 -6.89 -2.76
N HIS A 109 3.59 -8.01 -2.85
CA HIS A 109 2.32 -8.21 -2.15
C HIS A 109 2.62 -8.58 -0.69
N SER A 110 2.61 -7.59 0.21
CA SER A 110 2.87 -7.78 1.62
C SER A 110 2.02 -8.93 2.19
N PHE A 111 0.71 -8.90 1.93
CA PHE A 111 -0.16 -10.06 2.09
C PHE A 111 -0.05 -10.96 0.84
N PRO A 112 0.50 -12.19 0.92
CA PRO A 112 0.95 -12.89 -0.28
C PRO A 112 -0.18 -13.24 -1.25
N LYS A 113 0.03 -12.97 -2.55
CA LYS A 113 -0.92 -13.33 -3.63
C LYS A 113 -1.36 -14.79 -3.61
N SER A 114 -0.44 -15.69 -3.28
CA SER A 114 -0.71 -17.13 -3.21
C SER A 114 -1.71 -17.49 -2.11
N TRP A 115 -1.88 -16.66 -1.08
CA TRP A 115 -2.80 -16.91 0.02
C TRP A 115 -4.27 -16.83 -0.38
N TRP A 116 -4.64 -16.01 -1.37
CA TRP A 116 -5.99 -16.05 -1.97
C TRP A 116 -6.06 -16.90 -3.24
N GLY A 117 -5.11 -17.82 -3.42
CA GLY A 117 -5.09 -18.75 -4.54
C GLY A 117 -4.42 -18.22 -5.82
N GLY A 118 -3.84 -17.01 -5.79
CA GLY A 118 -3.03 -16.50 -6.90
C GLY A 118 -3.81 -15.72 -7.97
N SER A 119 -5.13 -15.57 -7.80
CA SER A 119 -5.98 -14.83 -8.75
C SER A 119 -5.49 -13.39 -8.94
N THR A 120 -5.50 -12.94 -10.18
CA THR A 120 -5.19 -11.56 -10.58
C THR A 120 -6.44 -10.73 -10.91
N GLY A 121 -7.64 -11.34 -10.79
CA GLY A 121 -8.92 -10.68 -11.09
C GLY A 121 -9.63 -10.10 -9.87
N THR A 122 -9.00 -10.16 -8.69
CA THR A 122 -9.48 -9.51 -7.47
C THR A 122 -8.83 -8.13 -7.34
N PRO A 123 -9.52 -7.10 -6.80
CA PRO A 123 -8.90 -5.79 -6.56
C PRO A 123 -7.65 -5.87 -5.68
N ALA A 124 -7.56 -6.88 -4.80
CA ALA A 124 -6.37 -7.13 -3.97
C ALA A 124 -5.09 -7.31 -4.78
N TYR A 125 -5.17 -7.71 -6.05
CA TYR A 125 -4.00 -7.89 -6.89
C TYR A 125 -3.26 -6.58 -7.21
N VAL A 126 -3.96 -5.45 -7.18
CA VAL A 126 -3.42 -4.13 -7.58
C VAL A 126 -3.62 -3.06 -6.50
N ASP A 127 -4.07 -3.44 -5.32
CA ASP A 127 -4.31 -2.51 -4.21
C ASP A 127 -3.01 -2.01 -3.58
N LEU A 128 -2.78 -0.70 -3.70
CA LEU A 128 -1.60 0.01 -3.15
C LEU A 128 -1.49 -0.09 -1.63
N PHE A 129 -2.56 -0.39 -0.90
CA PHE A 129 -2.51 -0.42 0.56
C PHE A 129 -1.62 -1.56 1.10
N HIS A 130 -1.40 -2.62 0.31
CA HIS A 130 -0.52 -3.74 0.71
C HIS A 130 0.56 -4.07 -0.33
N LEU A 131 0.65 -3.26 -1.38
CA LEU A 131 1.68 -3.39 -2.40
C LEU A 131 2.78 -2.38 -2.14
N TYR A 132 4.00 -2.86 -1.98
CA TYR A 132 5.16 -2.02 -1.67
C TYR A 132 6.28 -2.19 -2.70
N PRO A 133 7.11 -1.16 -2.92
CA PRO A 133 8.44 -1.37 -3.44
C PRO A 133 9.25 -2.14 -2.41
N ALA A 134 9.87 -3.24 -2.84
CA ALA A 134 10.70 -4.08 -1.97
C ALA A 134 12.02 -4.44 -2.66
N GLU A 135 13.13 -4.39 -1.93
CA GLU A 135 14.40 -4.97 -2.37
C GLU A 135 14.16 -6.38 -2.95
N ALA A 136 14.63 -6.61 -4.18
CA ALA A 136 14.36 -7.85 -4.90
C ALA A 136 14.89 -9.10 -4.17
N GLN A 137 16.03 -8.99 -3.47
CA GLN A 137 16.57 -10.09 -2.67
C GLN A 137 15.66 -10.40 -1.48
N ALA A 138 15.29 -9.39 -0.68
CA ALA A 138 14.40 -9.55 0.46
C ALA A 138 13.05 -10.14 0.03
N ASN A 139 12.48 -9.66 -1.08
CA ASN A 139 11.26 -10.21 -1.67
C ASN A 139 11.39 -11.71 -2.02
N GLN A 140 12.47 -12.09 -2.70
CA GLN A 140 12.74 -13.49 -3.06
C GLN A 140 12.91 -14.40 -1.83
N LYS A 141 13.35 -13.85 -0.69
CA LYS A 141 13.48 -14.58 0.58
C LYS A 141 12.16 -14.65 1.35
N LYS A 142 11.37 -13.58 1.33
CA LYS A 142 10.08 -13.49 2.03
C LYS A 142 9.05 -14.49 1.50
N LEU A 143 9.09 -14.82 0.20
CA LEU A 143 8.22 -15.82 -0.42
C LEU A 143 6.73 -15.58 -0.05
N ASN A 144 6.03 -16.63 0.35
CA ASN A 144 4.68 -16.56 0.90
C ASN A 144 4.64 -16.75 2.42
N TYR A 145 5.75 -16.49 3.11
CA TYR A 145 5.84 -16.67 4.55
C TYR A 145 4.96 -15.64 5.30
N PRO A 146 4.30 -16.07 6.39
CA PRO A 146 3.54 -15.17 7.25
C PRO A 146 4.46 -14.21 7.99
N LEU A 147 3.88 -13.12 8.49
CA LEU A 147 4.55 -12.29 9.48
C LEU A 147 4.77 -13.09 10.77
N GLY A 148 5.90 -12.86 11.41
CA GLY A 148 6.22 -13.46 12.71
C GLY A 148 7.59 -13.03 13.18
N THR A 149 7.83 -13.09 14.48
CA THR A 149 9.14 -12.83 15.07
C THR A 149 10.10 -13.98 14.77
N VAL A 150 11.21 -13.66 14.12
CA VAL A 150 12.29 -14.57 13.78
C VAL A 150 13.11 -14.85 15.03
N GLN A 151 13.20 -16.12 15.40
CA GLN A 151 14.08 -16.59 16.47
C GLN A 151 15.48 -16.91 15.94
N THR A 152 15.54 -17.53 14.76
CA THR A 152 16.80 -17.92 14.11
C THR A 152 16.75 -17.48 12.64
N PRO A 153 17.48 -16.42 12.24
CA PRO A 153 17.45 -15.93 10.88
C PRO A 153 18.18 -16.87 9.91
N THR A 154 17.63 -16.99 8.71
CA THR A 154 18.27 -17.63 7.54
C THR A 154 18.55 -16.63 6.42
N PHE A 155 17.94 -15.45 6.54
CA PHE A 155 18.22 -14.24 5.80
C PHE A 155 18.04 -13.08 6.77
N ASP A 156 18.95 -12.11 6.66
CA ASP A 156 18.94 -10.85 7.41
C ASP A 156 19.74 -9.84 6.59
N ASN A 157 19.11 -8.72 6.22
CA ASN A 157 19.76 -7.60 5.55
C ASN A 157 19.83 -6.33 6.43
N GLY A 158 19.54 -6.46 7.72
CA GLY A 158 19.50 -5.37 8.70
C GLY A 158 18.21 -4.54 8.69
N ILE A 159 17.26 -4.80 7.78
CA ILE A 159 15.94 -4.14 7.73
C ILE A 159 14.80 -5.17 7.72
N SER A 160 15.04 -6.37 7.22
CA SER A 160 14.12 -7.48 7.35
C SER A 160 14.83 -8.81 7.51
N GLN A 161 14.15 -9.72 8.18
CA GLN A 161 14.63 -11.06 8.46
C GLN A 161 13.64 -12.10 7.93
N VAL A 162 14.18 -13.23 7.48
CA VAL A 162 13.40 -14.45 7.23
C VAL A 162 14.06 -15.61 7.95
N GLY A 163 13.29 -16.36 8.73
CA GLY A 163 13.86 -17.44 9.50
C GLY A 163 12.83 -18.25 10.27
N TYR A 164 13.35 -19.09 11.16
CA TYR A 164 12.52 -19.92 12.02
C TYR A 164 11.80 -19.05 13.05
N ALA A 165 10.50 -19.27 13.20
CA ALA A 165 9.66 -18.47 14.06
C ALA A 165 9.94 -18.73 15.55
N THR A 166 9.76 -17.69 16.36
CA THR A 166 9.58 -17.84 17.80
C THR A 166 8.43 -18.79 18.09
N THR A 167 8.57 -19.63 19.13
CA THR A 167 7.55 -20.59 19.55
C THR A 167 6.17 -19.94 19.70
N GLY A 168 5.15 -20.56 19.10
CA GLY A 168 3.76 -20.06 19.13
C GLY A 168 3.41 -19.10 17.99
N GLN A 169 4.33 -18.80 17.06
CA GLN A 169 4.08 -18.02 15.86
C GLN A 169 4.29 -18.84 14.57
N GLY A 170 3.93 -18.26 13.42
CA GLY A 170 4.17 -18.83 12.09
C GLY A 170 3.08 -19.77 11.56
N GLY A 171 2.18 -20.26 12.42
CA GLY A 171 0.97 -20.98 11.98
C GLY A 171 1.23 -22.25 11.17
N GLY A 172 2.39 -22.90 11.37
CA GLY A 172 2.80 -24.08 10.61
C GLY A 172 3.54 -23.78 9.29
N ALA A 173 3.84 -22.51 9.01
CA ALA A 173 4.77 -22.16 7.93
C ALA A 173 6.20 -22.63 8.26
N ALA A 174 6.99 -22.93 7.24
CA ALA A 174 8.38 -23.34 7.42
C ALA A 174 9.25 -22.22 8.00
N GLN A 175 8.93 -20.97 7.67
CA GLN A 175 9.63 -19.76 8.13
C GLN A 175 8.62 -18.61 8.27
N VAL A 176 9.05 -17.55 8.93
CA VAL A 176 8.34 -16.26 9.07
C VAL A 176 9.19 -15.13 8.51
N PHE A 177 8.52 -14.05 8.12
CA PHE A 177 9.14 -12.76 7.79
C PHE A 177 8.95 -11.78 8.96
N GLU A 178 10.03 -11.15 9.40
CA GLU A 178 10.02 -10.07 10.39
C GLU A 178 10.60 -8.80 9.75
N PRO A 179 9.80 -7.73 9.57
CA PRO A 179 10.34 -6.42 9.21
C PRO A 179 11.02 -5.77 10.43
N ASP A 180 11.80 -4.73 10.20
CA ASP A 180 12.37 -3.88 11.23
C ASP A 180 11.28 -3.32 12.16
N ASP A 181 11.65 -3.04 13.41
CA ASP A 181 10.74 -2.47 14.41
C ASP A 181 10.07 -1.18 13.92
N GLU A 182 10.76 -0.36 13.12
CA GLU A 182 10.19 0.87 12.56
C GLU A 182 9.00 0.62 11.60
N TYR A 183 8.93 -0.53 10.95
CA TYR A 183 7.88 -0.87 9.96
C TYR A 183 6.84 -1.87 10.46
N LYS A 184 7.01 -2.45 11.66
CA LYS A 184 6.05 -3.42 12.23
C LYS A 184 4.63 -2.88 12.28
N GLY A 185 4.49 -1.60 12.60
CA GLY A 185 3.20 -0.90 12.60
C GLY A 185 2.54 -0.88 11.23
N ASP A 186 3.30 -0.59 10.17
CA ASP A 186 2.79 -0.51 8.80
C ASP A 186 2.30 -1.86 8.32
N PHE A 187 3.11 -2.90 8.46
CA PHE A 187 2.73 -4.27 8.10
C PHE A 187 1.50 -4.75 8.89
N ALA A 188 1.40 -4.43 10.19
CA ALA A 188 0.25 -4.79 10.99
C ALA A 188 -1.05 -4.13 10.51
N ARG A 189 -1.02 -2.81 10.27
CA ARG A 189 -2.17 -2.06 9.73
C ARG A 189 -2.58 -2.58 8.36
N THR A 190 -1.62 -2.93 7.53
CA THR A 190 -1.84 -3.53 6.20
C THR A 190 -2.54 -4.88 6.29
N TYR A 191 -2.11 -5.75 7.19
CA TYR A 191 -2.78 -7.03 7.38
C TYR A 191 -4.20 -6.87 7.94
N PHE A 192 -4.41 -5.96 8.90
CA PHE A 192 -5.76 -5.62 9.38
C PHE A 192 -6.66 -5.09 8.27
N TYR A 193 -6.12 -4.22 7.40
CA TYR A 193 -6.81 -3.72 6.23
C TYR A 193 -7.18 -4.87 5.28
N VAL A 194 -6.23 -5.71 4.87
CA VAL A 194 -6.49 -6.77 3.87
C VAL A 194 -7.56 -7.74 4.34
N VAL A 195 -7.49 -8.24 5.58
CA VAL A 195 -8.49 -9.20 6.10
C VAL A 195 -9.88 -8.57 6.30
N THR A 196 -9.96 -7.25 6.41
CA THR A 196 -11.21 -6.50 6.52
C THR A 196 -11.76 -6.16 5.14
N CYS A 197 -10.95 -5.53 4.28
CA CYS A 197 -11.28 -5.12 2.93
C CYS A 197 -11.68 -6.32 2.10
N TYR A 198 -10.96 -7.44 2.20
CA TYR A 198 -11.20 -8.62 1.38
C TYR A 198 -11.84 -9.78 2.16
N GLN A 199 -12.77 -9.47 3.07
CA GLN A 199 -13.45 -10.49 3.88
C GLN A 199 -14.21 -11.56 3.08
N ASN A 200 -14.48 -11.29 1.80
CA ASN A 200 -15.19 -12.15 0.87
C ASN A 200 -14.28 -13.15 0.14
N LEU A 201 -12.95 -13.04 0.30
CA LEU A 201 -12.02 -14.00 -0.27
C LEU A 201 -11.97 -15.29 0.55
N HIS A 202 -11.67 -16.39 -0.13
CA HIS A 202 -11.35 -17.67 0.48
C HIS A 202 -9.82 -17.84 0.50
N TRP A 203 -9.28 -18.13 1.67
CA TRP A 203 -7.84 -18.24 1.89
C TRP A 203 -7.37 -19.67 1.66
N ARG A 204 -6.47 -19.85 0.69
CA ARG A 204 -5.78 -21.11 0.38
C ARG A 204 -4.73 -21.46 1.43
N TYR A 205 -3.98 -20.46 1.90
CA TYR A 205 -3.01 -20.62 2.98
C TYR A 205 -3.55 -19.90 4.22
N THR A 206 -3.61 -20.62 5.33
CA THR A 206 -4.27 -20.20 6.57
C THR A 206 -3.27 -20.01 7.71
N TYR A 207 -2.03 -19.62 7.40
CA TYR A 207 -1.00 -19.42 8.42
C TYR A 207 -1.43 -18.39 9.46
N MET A 208 -1.94 -17.24 8.99
CA MET A 208 -2.42 -16.16 9.87
C MET A 208 -3.93 -15.96 9.89
N VAL A 209 -4.64 -16.60 8.97
CA VAL A 209 -6.07 -16.38 8.72
C VAL A 209 -6.86 -17.67 8.77
N ASP A 210 -8.12 -17.59 9.17
CA ASP A 210 -9.11 -18.64 9.07
C ASP A 210 -10.17 -18.27 8.02
N ASN A 211 -10.82 -19.28 7.42
CA ASN A 211 -11.91 -19.09 6.46
C ASN A 211 -13.25 -18.77 7.14
N ASN A 212 -13.24 -17.74 7.99
CA ASN A 212 -14.38 -17.20 8.72
C ASN A 212 -14.54 -15.70 8.43
N THR A 213 -15.78 -15.21 8.47
CA THR A 213 -16.05 -13.77 8.34
C THR A 213 -15.48 -12.98 9.52
N TYR A 214 -15.61 -13.50 10.74
CA TYR A 214 -15.04 -12.92 11.96
C TYR A 214 -14.92 -13.98 13.07
N PRO A 215 -13.77 -14.07 13.77
CA PRO A 215 -12.50 -13.44 13.41
C PRO A 215 -11.91 -14.07 12.14
N THR A 216 -11.34 -13.25 11.25
CA THR A 216 -10.62 -13.75 10.06
C THR A 216 -9.16 -14.03 10.38
N LEU A 217 -8.55 -13.27 11.30
CA LEU A 217 -7.21 -13.59 11.81
C LEU A 217 -7.35 -14.66 12.90
N ASN A 218 -6.48 -15.66 12.88
CA ASN A 218 -6.39 -16.60 13.99
C ASN A 218 -5.78 -15.90 15.23
N GLN A 219 -5.93 -16.53 16.40
CA GLN A 219 -5.62 -15.87 17.68
C GLN A 219 -4.17 -15.39 17.78
N TRP A 220 -3.18 -16.20 17.36
CA TRP A 220 -1.77 -15.83 17.48
C TRP A 220 -1.44 -14.64 16.58
N SER A 221 -2.03 -14.61 15.39
CA SER A 221 -1.82 -13.53 14.42
C SER A 221 -2.44 -12.23 14.88
N ALA A 222 -3.67 -12.29 15.39
CA ALA A 222 -4.31 -11.12 15.99
C ALA A 222 -3.47 -10.56 17.15
N ASN A 223 -2.93 -11.42 18.02
CA ASN A 223 -2.06 -10.99 19.13
C ASN A 223 -0.76 -10.35 18.63
N LEU A 224 -0.10 -10.94 17.61
CA LEU A 224 1.12 -10.41 17.02
C LEU A 224 0.87 -9.05 16.39
N LEU A 225 -0.12 -8.94 15.51
CA LEU A 225 -0.43 -7.70 14.83
C LEU A 225 -0.89 -6.63 15.82
N MET A 226 -1.59 -7.01 16.89
CA MET A 226 -1.96 -6.06 17.94
C MET A 226 -0.76 -5.57 18.77
N LYS A 227 0.29 -6.39 18.89
CA LYS A 227 1.55 -5.96 19.49
C LYS A 227 2.29 -4.98 18.57
N TRP A 228 2.27 -5.25 17.27
CA TRP A 228 3.01 -4.51 16.25
C TRP A 228 2.34 -3.21 15.81
N HIS A 229 1.02 -3.07 15.94
CA HIS A 229 0.27 -1.95 15.35
C HIS A 229 0.64 -0.54 15.86
N ARG A 230 1.41 -0.45 16.95
CA ARG A 230 1.63 0.77 17.72
C ARG A 230 2.64 1.70 17.06
#